data_AF-Q3UEK5-F1
#
_entry.id   AF-Q3UEK5-F1
#
_cell.length_a   1.000
_cell.length_b   1.000
_cell.length_c   1.000
_cell.angle_alpha   90.00
_cell.angle_beta   90.00
_cell.angle_gamma   90.00
#
_symmetry.space_group_name_H-M   'P 1'
#
loop_
_entity.id
_entity.type
_entity.pdbx_description
1 polymer ?
#
loop_
_entity_poly.entity_id
_entity_poly.type
_entity_poly.pdbx_seq_one_letter_code
_entity_poly.pdbx_strand_id
1 'polypeptide(L)'
;MKSLVLLLCFAQLWGCQSAPQGTGLGFRELACDDPEAEQVALLAVDYLNNHLLQGFKQVLNQIDKVKVWSRRPFGVVYEMEVDTLETTCHALDPTPLANGSVRQLTEHAVEGDCDFHILKQDGQFRVMHTQCHSTPDSAEDVRKLCPRCPLLTPFNDTNVVHTVNTALAAFNTQNNGTYFKLVEISRAQNVPLPVSTLVEFVIAATDCTAKEVTDPAKCNLLAEKQHGFCKANLMHNLGGEEVSVACKLFQTQPQPANANAVGPVPTANAALPADPPASVVVGPVVVPRGLSDHRTYHDLRHAFSPVASVESASGETLHSPKVGQPGAAGPVSPMCPGRIRHFKI
;
A
#
# COMPACT_ATOMS: atom_id res chain seq x y z
N MET A 1 -74.12 -1.83 -6.80
CA MET A 1 -73.03 -1.57 -5.84
C MET A 1 -71.99 -2.70 -5.72
N LYS A 2 -72.33 -3.98 -5.92
CA LYS A 2 -71.36 -5.10 -5.85
C LYS A 2 -70.42 -5.22 -7.08
N SER A 3 -70.86 -4.75 -8.24
CA SER A 3 -70.07 -4.84 -9.49
C SER A 3 -68.95 -3.79 -9.61
N LEU A 4 -69.04 -2.67 -8.89
CA LEU A 4 -68.02 -1.62 -8.88
C LEU A 4 -66.83 -1.97 -7.97
N VAL A 5 -67.07 -2.78 -6.93
CA VAL A 5 -66.03 -3.26 -6.02
C VAL A 5 -65.10 -4.26 -6.73
N LEU A 6 -65.65 -5.13 -7.58
CA LEU A 6 -64.87 -6.10 -8.36
C LEU A 6 -63.96 -5.44 -9.40
N LEU A 7 -64.40 -4.34 -10.01
CA LEU A 7 -63.62 -3.57 -10.98
C LEU A 7 -62.45 -2.82 -10.32
N LEU A 8 -62.63 -2.33 -9.09
CA LEU A 8 -61.56 -1.73 -8.29
C LEU A 8 -60.52 -2.76 -7.83
N CYS A 9 -60.93 -3.99 -7.51
CA CYS A 9 -59.99 -5.06 -7.15
C CYS A 9 -59.15 -5.56 -8.33
N PHE A 10 -59.69 -5.59 -9.55
CA PHE A 10 -58.92 -5.99 -10.74
C PHE A 10 -57.90 -4.91 -11.17
N ALA A 11 -58.20 -3.63 -10.98
CA ALA A 11 -57.24 -2.55 -11.26
C ALA A 11 -56.02 -2.56 -10.33
N GLN A 12 -56.17 -3.06 -9.09
CA GLN A 12 -55.06 -3.22 -8.14
C GLN A 12 -54.14 -4.42 -8.46
N LEU A 13 -54.60 -5.39 -9.25
CA LEU A 13 -53.81 -6.56 -9.64
C LEU A 13 -52.93 -6.33 -10.89
N TRP A 14 -53.22 -5.29 -11.69
CA TRP A 14 -52.34 -4.87 -12.80
C TRP A 14 -51.26 -3.86 -12.40
N GLY A 15 -51.28 -3.36 -11.16
CA GLY A 15 -50.23 -2.51 -10.60
C GLY A 15 -49.00 -3.27 -10.09
N CYS A 16 -49.08 -4.60 -9.99
CA CYS A 16 -47.94 -5.45 -9.61
C CYS A 16 -47.14 -5.89 -10.85
N GLN A 17 -46.75 -4.94 -11.69
CA GLN A 17 -45.54 -5.12 -12.48
C GLN A 17 -44.37 -4.90 -11.52
N SER A 18 -43.58 -5.94 -11.35
CA SER A 18 -42.38 -6.04 -10.54
C SER A 18 -41.65 -4.69 -10.44
N ALA A 19 -41.70 -4.04 -9.28
CA ALA A 19 -40.74 -2.98 -8.98
C ALA A 19 -39.34 -3.58 -9.17
N PRO A 20 -38.42 -2.93 -9.91
CA PRO A 20 -37.05 -3.39 -9.94
C PRO A 20 -36.57 -3.44 -8.49
N GLN A 21 -36.06 -4.60 -8.06
CA GLN A 21 -35.35 -4.70 -6.78
C GLN A 21 -34.11 -3.80 -6.90
N GLY A 22 -34.22 -2.54 -6.51
CA GLY A 22 -33.13 -1.58 -6.68
C GLY A 22 -33.39 -0.15 -6.19
N THR A 23 -34.62 0.23 -5.85
CA THR A 23 -34.94 1.61 -5.39
C THR A 23 -34.92 1.77 -3.87
N GLY A 24 -33.94 1.20 -3.18
CA GLY A 24 -33.81 1.29 -1.71
C GLY A 24 -32.46 1.76 -1.19
N LEU A 25 -31.43 1.78 -2.03
CA LEU A 25 -30.07 2.15 -1.64
C LEU A 25 -29.67 3.37 -2.47
N GLY A 26 -29.16 4.43 -1.84
CA GLY A 26 -28.70 5.65 -2.52
C GLY A 26 -27.46 5.45 -3.42
N PHE A 27 -27.15 4.20 -3.77
CA PHE A 27 -26.02 3.76 -4.57
C PHE A 27 -26.45 2.67 -5.56
N ARG A 28 -25.72 2.58 -6.67
CA ARG A 28 -25.73 1.40 -7.56
C ARG A 28 -24.52 0.54 -7.25
N GLU A 29 -24.66 -0.77 -7.32
CA GLU A 29 -23.54 -1.72 -7.18
C GLU A 29 -23.02 -2.09 -8.56
N LEU A 30 -21.70 -2.14 -8.72
CA LEU A 30 -21.05 -2.62 -9.95
C LEU A 30 -20.55 -4.05 -9.74
N ALA A 31 -20.57 -4.84 -10.81
CA ALA A 31 -19.92 -6.14 -10.80
C ALA A 31 -18.40 -5.98 -10.66
N CYS A 32 -17.74 -6.89 -9.96
CA CYS A 32 -16.28 -6.86 -9.76
C CYS A 32 -15.48 -7.02 -11.06
N ASP A 33 -16.06 -7.64 -12.09
CA ASP A 33 -15.47 -7.82 -13.42
C ASP A 33 -15.91 -6.75 -14.43
N ASP A 34 -16.65 -5.74 -13.97
CA ASP A 34 -17.02 -4.57 -14.76
C ASP A 34 -15.76 -3.77 -15.15
N PRO A 35 -15.55 -3.43 -16.43
CA PRO A 35 -14.38 -2.68 -16.87
C PRO A 35 -14.21 -1.31 -16.19
N GLU A 36 -15.31 -0.65 -15.79
CA GLU A 36 -15.25 0.60 -15.02
C GLU A 36 -14.74 0.34 -13.60
N ALA A 37 -15.21 -0.74 -12.95
CA ALA A 37 -14.72 -1.14 -11.63
C ALA A 37 -13.20 -1.45 -11.65
N GLU A 38 -12.75 -2.21 -12.65
CA GLU A 38 -11.33 -2.55 -12.84
C GLU A 38 -10.48 -1.29 -13.06
N GLN A 39 -10.94 -0.36 -13.91
CA GLN A 39 -10.22 0.89 -14.15
C GLN A 39 -10.06 1.73 -12.88
N VAL A 40 -11.12 1.84 -12.07
CA VAL A 40 -11.08 2.61 -10.82
C VAL A 40 -10.19 1.93 -9.78
N ALA A 41 -10.21 0.60 -9.70
CA ALA A 41 -9.37 -0.17 -8.79
C ALA A 41 -7.88 -0.04 -9.14
N LEU A 42 -7.52 -0.09 -10.42
CA LEU A 42 -6.14 0.14 -10.86
C LEU A 42 -5.65 1.54 -10.52
N LEU A 43 -6.51 2.56 -10.65
CA LEU A 43 -6.20 3.93 -10.22
C LEU A 43 -6.00 4.02 -8.69
N ALA A 44 -6.81 3.29 -7.93
CA ALA A 44 -6.70 3.22 -6.47
C ALA A 44 -5.34 2.63 -6.04
N VAL A 45 -4.93 1.52 -6.66
CA VAL A 45 -3.64 0.87 -6.38
C VAL A 45 -2.45 1.71 -6.86
N ASP A 46 -2.58 2.43 -7.98
CA ASP A 46 -1.55 3.40 -8.39
C ASP A 46 -1.41 4.55 -7.37
N TYR A 47 -2.55 5.07 -6.88
CA TYR A 47 -2.55 6.05 -5.81
C TYR A 47 -1.87 5.53 -4.53
N LEU A 48 -2.18 4.29 -4.12
CA LEU A 48 -1.55 3.62 -2.98
C LEU A 48 -0.02 3.59 -3.13
N ASN A 49 0.47 3.11 -4.28
CA ASN A 49 1.90 2.97 -4.55
C ASN A 49 2.64 4.31 -4.61
N ASN A 50 2.00 5.37 -5.09
CA ASN A 50 2.59 6.71 -5.18
C ASN A 50 2.71 7.42 -3.83
N HIS A 51 2.04 6.93 -2.77
CA HIS A 51 2.10 7.50 -1.42
C HIS A 51 2.65 6.50 -0.38
N LEU A 52 3.20 5.38 -0.85
CA LEU A 52 3.87 4.40 -0.02
C LEU A 52 5.29 4.89 0.30
N LEU A 53 5.63 4.94 1.58
CA LEU A 53 6.92 5.47 2.07
C LEU A 53 7.92 4.36 2.43
N GLN A 54 7.41 3.17 2.72
CA GLN A 54 8.16 2.02 3.26
C GLN A 54 7.61 0.70 2.69
N GLY A 55 8.40 -0.37 2.74
CA GLY A 55 7.98 -1.67 2.24
C GLY A 55 7.87 -1.74 0.72
N PHE A 56 6.96 -2.55 0.21
CA PHE A 56 6.91 -2.92 -1.19
C PHE A 56 5.65 -2.44 -1.88
N LYS A 57 5.77 -2.13 -3.18
CA LYS A 57 4.65 -1.78 -4.02
C LYS A 57 3.64 -2.93 -4.07
N GLN A 58 2.38 -2.57 -4.16
CA GLN A 58 1.24 -3.45 -4.18
C GLN A 58 0.67 -3.57 -5.60
N VAL A 59 0.06 -4.71 -5.90
CA VAL A 59 -0.66 -4.97 -7.15
C VAL A 59 -2.08 -5.41 -6.82
N LEU A 60 -3.05 -4.99 -7.65
CA LEU A 60 -4.45 -5.41 -7.51
C LEU A 60 -4.57 -6.94 -7.59
N ASN A 61 -5.23 -7.54 -6.62
CA ASN A 61 -5.49 -8.98 -6.59
C ASN A 61 -6.95 -9.32 -6.73
N GLN A 62 -7.85 -8.61 -6.03
CA GLN A 62 -9.27 -8.85 -6.10
C GLN A 62 -10.03 -7.54 -5.90
N ILE A 63 -11.24 -7.50 -6.46
CA ILE A 63 -12.21 -6.44 -6.19
C ILE A 63 -13.37 -7.14 -5.49
N ASP A 64 -13.52 -6.87 -4.19
CA ASP A 64 -14.52 -7.54 -3.36
C ASP A 64 -15.86 -6.84 -3.49
N LYS A 65 -15.84 -5.51 -3.62
CA LYS A 65 -17.04 -4.70 -3.60
C LYS A 65 -16.83 -3.35 -4.25
N VAL A 66 -17.85 -2.92 -5.00
CA VAL A 66 -17.89 -1.58 -5.59
C VAL A 66 -19.29 -1.00 -5.52
N LYS A 67 -19.46 0.04 -4.71
CA LYS A 67 -20.67 0.86 -4.66
C LYS A 67 -20.42 2.22 -5.30
N VAL A 68 -21.37 2.69 -6.08
CA VAL A 68 -21.30 4.00 -6.74
C VAL A 68 -22.44 4.88 -6.24
N TRP A 69 -22.05 5.90 -5.49
CA TRP A 69 -22.94 6.90 -4.90
C TRP A 69 -23.03 8.13 -5.80
N SER A 70 -24.24 8.62 -6.02
CA SER A 70 -24.41 9.91 -6.71
C SER A 70 -24.05 11.06 -5.78
N ARG A 71 -23.16 11.96 -6.20
CA ARG A 71 -22.80 13.16 -5.44
C ARG A 71 -23.46 14.39 -6.04
N ARG A 72 -24.14 15.17 -5.22
CA ARG A 72 -24.76 16.44 -5.64
C ARG A 72 -23.74 17.59 -5.52
N PRO A 73 -23.80 18.62 -6.39
CA PRO A 73 -24.68 18.76 -7.54
C PRO A 73 -24.23 17.94 -8.77
N PHE A 74 -22.95 17.56 -8.85
CA PHE A 74 -22.39 16.75 -9.93
C PHE A 74 -21.34 15.78 -9.39
N GLY A 75 -21.17 14.65 -10.09
CA GLY A 75 -20.15 13.65 -9.82
C GLY A 75 -20.69 12.38 -9.16
N VAL A 76 -19.79 11.40 -9.03
CA VAL A 76 -20.07 10.12 -8.36
C VAL A 76 -18.90 9.74 -7.45
N VAL A 77 -19.20 9.06 -6.35
CA VAL A 77 -18.20 8.51 -5.44
C VAL A 77 -18.24 7.00 -5.53
N TYR A 78 -17.08 6.39 -5.84
CA TYR A 78 -16.87 4.96 -5.76
C TYR A 78 -16.39 4.64 -4.34
N GLU A 79 -17.15 3.83 -3.62
CA GLU A 79 -16.73 3.14 -2.39
C GLU A 79 -16.34 1.73 -2.80
N MET A 80 -15.06 1.40 -2.65
CA MET A 80 -14.51 0.12 -3.09
C MET A 80 -13.63 -0.53 -2.03
N GLU A 81 -13.72 -1.85 -1.98
CA GLU A 81 -12.92 -2.75 -1.17
C GLU A 81 -12.11 -3.60 -2.14
N VAL A 82 -10.79 -3.57 -2.00
CA VAL A 82 -9.86 -4.25 -2.91
C VAL A 82 -8.77 -4.97 -2.14
N ASP A 83 -8.59 -6.25 -2.44
CA ASP A 83 -7.40 -6.98 -2.05
C ASP A 83 -6.23 -6.66 -2.98
N THR A 84 -5.06 -6.56 -2.39
CA THR A 84 -3.78 -6.27 -3.04
C THR A 84 -2.72 -7.27 -2.60
N LEU A 85 -1.67 -7.39 -3.40
CA LEU A 85 -0.55 -8.28 -3.12
C LEU A 85 0.78 -7.55 -3.18
N GLU A 86 1.64 -7.91 -2.24
CA GLU A 86 3.00 -7.41 -2.17
C GLU A 86 3.84 -7.88 -3.37
N THR A 87 4.62 -6.96 -3.94
CA THR A 87 5.57 -7.26 -5.03
C THR A 87 7.02 -7.34 -4.54
N THR A 88 7.93 -7.68 -5.45
CA THR A 88 9.38 -7.63 -5.22
C THR A 88 9.97 -6.22 -5.37
N CYS A 89 9.18 -5.22 -5.76
CA CYS A 89 9.62 -3.83 -5.96
C CYS A 89 9.42 -3.01 -4.68
N HIS A 90 10.52 -2.49 -4.13
CA HIS A 90 10.46 -1.58 -2.99
C HIS A 90 9.75 -0.26 -3.37
N ALA A 91 9.06 0.37 -2.41
CA ALA A 91 8.31 1.62 -2.60
C ALA A 91 9.15 2.73 -3.25
N LEU A 92 10.38 2.89 -2.75
CA LEU A 92 11.33 3.89 -3.23
C LEU A 92 12.02 3.54 -4.57
N ASP A 93 11.88 2.30 -5.08
CA ASP A 93 12.45 1.96 -6.39
C ASP A 93 11.61 2.63 -7.50
N PRO A 94 12.20 3.48 -8.36
CA PRO A 94 11.48 4.15 -9.43
C PRO A 94 11.01 3.21 -10.55
N THR A 95 11.40 1.93 -10.51
CA THR A 95 10.99 0.94 -11.50
C THR A 95 9.46 0.85 -11.56
N PRO A 96 8.86 0.88 -12.78
CA PRO A 96 7.42 0.72 -12.95
C PRO A 96 6.91 -0.59 -12.35
N LEU A 97 5.70 -0.57 -11.78
CA LEU A 97 5.05 -1.74 -11.17
C LEU A 97 4.97 -2.93 -12.12
N ALA A 98 4.81 -2.69 -13.42
CA ALA A 98 4.74 -3.74 -14.45
C ALA A 98 5.97 -4.68 -14.48
N ASN A 99 7.12 -4.24 -13.96
CA ASN A 99 8.33 -5.06 -13.88
C ASN A 99 8.50 -5.74 -12.50
N GLY A 100 7.64 -5.42 -11.53
CA GLY A 100 7.64 -6.03 -10.20
C GLY A 100 6.86 -7.33 -10.21
N SER A 101 7.53 -8.44 -9.85
CA SER A 101 6.85 -9.72 -9.71
C SER A 101 6.09 -9.79 -8.39
N VAL A 102 4.92 -10.43 -8.41
CA VAL A 102 4.13 -10.72 -7.21
C VAL A 102 4.85 -11.75 -6.35
N ARG A 103 4.93 -11.51 -5.04
CA ARG A 103 5.46 -12.49 -4.08
C ARG A 103 4.54 -13.69 -4.01
N GLN A 104 5.10 -14.88 -4.13
CA GLN A 104 4.33 -16.12 -4.08
C GLN A 104 3.99 -16.51 -2.65
N LEU A 105 2.92 -17.30 -2.45
CA LEU A 105 2.59 -17.92 -1.16
C LEU A 105 3.80 -18.66 -0.55
N THR A 106 4.63 -19.32 -1.38
CA THR A 106 5.86 -19.99 -0.92
C THR A 106 6.93 -19.05 -0.38
N GLU A 107 6.84 -17.77 -0.70
CA GLU A 107 7.70 -16.72 -0.15
C GLU A 107 7.12 -16.10 1.13
N HIS A 108 5.96 -16.59 1.62
CA HIS A 108 5.17 -16.01 2.72
C HIS A 108 4.69 -14.61 2.32
N ALA A 109 3.82 -14.57 1.30
CA ALA A 109 3.37 -13.32 0.71
C ALA A 109 2.60 -12.48 1.72
N VAL A 110 2.53 -11.18 1.46
CA VAL A 110 1.76 -10.23 2.25
C VAL A 110 0.61 -9.74 1.39
N GLU A 111 -0.60 -9.96 1.88
CA GLU A 111 -1.83 -9.50 1.26
C GLU A 111 -2.27 -8.20 1.94
N GLY A 112 -2.79 -7.26 1.17
CA GLY A 112 -3.30 -5.99 1.67
C GLY A 112 -4.78 -5.86 1.39
N ASP A 113 -5.57 -5.50 2.40
CA ASP A 113 -6.99 -5.20 2.29
C ASP A 113 -7.19 -3.68 2.44
N CYS A 114 -7.77 -3.08 1.39
CA CYS A 114 -7.87 -1.64 1.23
C CYS A 114 -9.30 -1.16 0.90
N ASP A 115 -9.76 -0.19 1.68
CA ASP A 115 -10.94 0.62 1.42
C ASP A 115 -10.56 1.94 0.73
N PHE A 116 -11.21 2.24 -0.39
CA PHE A 116 -11.05 3.52 -1.09
C PHE A 116 -12.39 4.23 -1.31
N HIS A 117 -12.40 5.54 -1.10
CA HIS A 117 -13.44 6.43 -1.62
C HIS A 117 -12.86 7.32 -2.72
N ILE A 118 -13.37 7.21 -3.94
CA ILE A 118 -12.84 7.89 -5.12
C ILE A 118 -13.94 8.74 -5.75
N LEU A 119 -13.71 10.06 -5.83
CA LEU A 119 -14.59 10.98 -6.53
C LEU A 119 -14.26 11.01 -8.01
N LYS A 120 -15.27 10.82 -8.86
CA LYS A 120 -15.22 11.15 -10.29
C LYS A 120 -16.08 12.38 -10.54
N GLN A 121 -15.45 13.47 -10.95
CA GLN A 121 -16.11 14.73 -11.28
C GLN A 121 -15.41 15.37 -12.47
N ASP A 122 -16.18 15.88 -13.44
CA ASP A 122 -15.64 16.56 -14.64
C ASP A 122 -14.61 15.72 -15.42
N GLY A 123 -14.80 14.39 -15.42
CA GLY A 123 -13.89 13.43 -16.06
C GLY A 123 -12.61 13.12 -15.29
N GLN A 124 -12.39 13.73 -14.12
CA GLN A 124 -11.21 13.53 -13.28
C GLN A 124 -11.53 12.64 -12.08
N PHE A 125 -10.57 11.79 -11.70
CA PHE A 125 -10.63 10.97 -10.51
C PHE A 125 -9.79 11.58 -9.39
N ARG A 126 -10.33 11.61 -8.18
CA ARG A 126 -9.63 12.06 -6.98
C ARG A 126 -9.92 11.13 -5.82
N VAL A 127 -8.87 10.56 -5.24
CA VAL A 127 -8.97 9.76 -4.02
C VAL A 127 -9.29 10.70 -2.85
N MET A 128 -10.39 10.42 -2.16
CA MET A 128 -10.88 11.20 -1.01
C MET A 128 -10.52 10.56 0.32
N HIS A 129 -10.54 9.23 0.34
CA HIS A 129 -10.26 8.43 1.52
C HIS A 129 -9.58 7.14 1.08
N THR A 130 -8.62 6.71 1.89
CA THR A 130 -7.93 5.43 1.75
C THR A 130 -7.62 4.91 3.13
N GLN A 131 -8.02 3.67 3.39
CA GLN A 131 -7.64 2.93 4.57
C GLN A 131 -7.17 1.55 4.11
N CYS A 132 -5.92 1.23 4.39
CA CYS A 132 -5.33 -0.05 4.03
C CYS A 132 -4.72 -0.70 5.26
N HIS A 133 -4.79 -2.02 5.33
CA HIS A 133 -4.01 -2.84 6.23
C HIS A 133 -3.45 -4.03 5.48
N SER A 134 -2.39 -4.62 5.99
CA SER A 134 -1.83 -5.82 5.38
C SER A 134 -1.53 -6.90 6.38
N THR A 135 -1.59 -8.14 5.92
CA THR A 135 -1.32 -9.32 6.71
C THR A 135 -0.53 -10.32 5.88
N PRO A 136 0.52 -10.93 6.46
CA PRO A 136 1.19 -12.04 5.82
C PRO A 136 0.30 -13.27 5.80
N ASP A 137 0.49 -14.14 4.82
CA ASP A 137 -0.14 -15.45 4.76
C ASP A 137 0.05 -16.22 6.08
N SER A 138 -0.92 -17.08 6.43
CA SER A 138 -0.75 -17.89 7.63
C SER A 138 0.46 -18.83 7.49
N ALA A 139 1.20 -19.03 8.58
CA ALA A 139 2.31 -19.96 8.58
C ALA A 139 1.84 -21.37 8.21
N GLU A 140 0.63 -21.74 8.59
CA GLU A 140 -0.03 -23.00 8.30
C GLU A 140 -0.24 -23.21 6.80
N ASP A 141 -0.75 -22.20 6.09
CA ASP A 141 -1.00 -22.28 4.64
C ASP A 141 0.30 -22.35 3.85
N VAL A 142 1.28 -21.52 4.21
CA VAL A 142 2.63 -21.57 3.62
C VAL A 142 3.25 -22.96 3.82
N ARG A 143 3.16 -23.52 5.04
CA ARG A 143 3.76 -24.82 5.36
C ARG A 143 3.00 -26.00 4.75
N LYS A 144 1.69 -25.87 4.58
CA LYS A 144 0.86 -26.86 3.88
C LYS A 144 1.26 -26.99 2.41
N LEU A 145 1.54 -25.86 1.75
CA LEU A 145 2.03 -25.85 0.37
C LEU A 145 3.52 -26.21 0.28
N CYS A 146 4.33 -25.65 1.18
CA CYS A 146 5.78 -25.78 1.20
C CYS A 146 6.32 -25.95 2.64
N PRO A 147 6.46 -27.19 3.14
CA PRO A 147 6.89 -27.45 4.52
C PRO A 147 8.27 -26.90 4.89
N ARG A 148 9.13 -26.67 3.89
CA ARG A 148 10.51 -26.20 4.05
C ARG A 148 10.72 -24.73 3.66
N CYS A 149 9.68 -24.02 3.24
CA CYS A 149 9.83 -22.62 2.90
C CYS A 149 10.06 -21.77 4.16
N PRO A 150 10.97 -20.78 4.10
CA PRO A 150 11.21 -19.91 5.22
C PRO A 150 10.01 -18.99 5.44
N LEU A 151 9.80 -18.60 6.70
CA LEU A 151 8.77 -17.64 7.07
C LEU A 151 9.41 -16.28 7.35
N LEU A 152 8.60 -15.21 7.22
CA LEU A 152 9.00 -13.87 7.65
C LEU A 152 9.49 -13.89 9.09
N THR A 153 10.64 -13.27 9.28
CA THR A 153 11.36 -13.21 10.56
C THR A 153 11.33 -11.77 11.07
N PRO A 154 11.21 -11.55 12.40
CA PRO A 154 11.20 -10.20 12.97
C PRO A 154 12.46 -9.42 12.60
N PHE A 155 12.31 -8.12 12.34
CA PHE A 155 13.44 -7.26 11.96
C PHE A 155 14.49 -7.10 13.07
N ASN A 156 14.08 -7.33 14.33
CA ASN A 156 14.96 -7.30 15.49
C ASN A 156 15.58 -8.66 15.86
N ASP A 157 15.35 -9.70 15.05
CA ASP A 157 16.02 -10.99 15.21
C ASP A 157 17.55 -10.82 15.10
N THR A 158 18.29 -11.48 15.98
CA THR A 158 19.74 -11.32 16.09
C THR A 158 20.45 -11.68 14.78
N ASN A 159 20.01 -12.73 14.08
CA ASN A 159 20.63 -13.14 12.82
C ASN A 159 20.31 -12.12 11.71
N VAL A 160 19.10 -11.56 11.72
CA VAL A 160 18.68 -10.51 10.78
C VAL A 160 19.52 -9.25 10.96
N VAL A 161 19.63 -8.74 12.19
CA VAL A 161 20.43 -7.54 12.49
C VAL A 161 21.91 -7.77 12.17
N HIS A 162 22.46 -8.92 12.53
CA HIS A 162 23.85 -9.29 12.20
C HIS A 162 24.08 -9.35 10.69
N THR A 163 23.16 -9.96 9.94
CA THR A 163 23.22 -10.07 8.48
C THR A 163 23.19 -8.71 7.81
N VAL A 164 22.27 -7.83 8.21
CA VAL A 164 22.16 -6.47 7.65
C VAL A 164 23.43 -5.67 7.92
N ASN A 165 23.95 -5.70 9.15
CA ASN A 165 25.17 -4.99 9.51
C ASN A 165 26.38 -5.52 8.73
N THR A 166 26.52 -6.84 8.62
CA THR A 166 27.61 -7.49 7.88
C THR A 166 27.53 -7.18 6.38
N ALA A 167 26.35 -7.25 5.78
CA ALA A 167 26.12 -6.93 4.38
C ALA A 167 26.38 -5.44 4.08
N LEU A 168 25.91 -4.54 4.94
CA LEU A 168 26.15 -3.09 4.79
C LEU A 168 27.64 -2.75 4.91
N ALA A 169 28.34 -3.35 5.87
CA ALA A 169 29.79 -3.18 6.01
C ALA A 169 30.55 -3.68 4.78
N ALA A 170 30.19 -4.86 4.27
CA ALA A 170 30.77 -5.42 3.05
C ALA A 170 30.53 -4.50 1.84
N PHE A 171 29.31 -4.01 1.66
CA PHE A 171 28.96 -3.08 0.58
C PHE A 171 29.76 -1.77 0.68
N ASN A 172 29.81 -1.14 1.85
CA ASN A 172 30.56 0.11 2.05
C ASN A 172 32.07 -0.08 1.87
N THR A 173 32.63 -1.24 2.20
CA THR A 173 34.06 -1.53 2.00
C THR A 173 34.41 -1.65 0.51
N GLN A 174 33.51 -2.25 -0.27
CA GLN A 174 33.70 -2.40 -1.72
C GLN A 174 33.39 -1.10 -2.48
N ASN A 175 32.53 -0.25 -1.92
CA ASN A 175 32.18 1.02 -2.52
C ASN A 175 33.28 2.08 -2.30
N ASN A 176 33.82 2.62 -3.39
CA ASN A 176 34.83 3.68 -3.31
C ASN A 176 34.24 5.10 -3.15
N GLY A 177 32.92 5.23 -3.19
CA GLY A 177 32.23 6.52 -3.14
C GLY A 177 31.73 6.87 -1.74
N THR A 178 30.49 7.35 -1.72
CA THR A 178 29.77 7.75 -0.51
C THR A 178 29.54 6.59 0.46
N TYR A 179 29.62 6.87 1.75
CA TYR A 179 29.19 5.94 2.80
C TYR A 179 27.67 5.85 2.84
N PHE A 180 27.15 4.64 3.03
CA PHE A 180 25.72 4.40 3.10
C PHE A 180 25.32 3.94 4.50
N LYS A 181 24.17 4.44 4.96
CA LYS A 181 23.52 4.01 6.21
C LYS A 181 22.25 3.22 5.92
N LEU A 182 21.94 2.29 6.82
CA LEU A 182 20.65 1.61 6.86
C LEU A 182 19.53 2.63 7.11
N VAL A 183 18.47 2.54 6.32
CA VAL A 183 17.23 3.30 6.48
C VAL A 183 16.13 2.40 7.05
N GLU A 184 15.99 1.21 6.49
CA GLU A 184 14.90 0.29 6.77
C GLU A 184 15.32 -1.16 6.49
N ILE A 185 14.86 -2.09 7.32
CA ILE A 185 14.83 -3.52 6.97
C ILE A 185 13.43 -3.78 6.44
N SER A 186 13.30 -4.13 5.16
CA SER A 186 12.00 -4.26 4.49
C SER A 186 11.48 -5.69 4.54
N ARG A 187 12.37 -6.69 4.49
CA ARG A 187 12.02 -8.12 4.58
C ARG A 187 13.16 -8.93 5.17
N ALA A 188 12.83 -9.95 5.98
CA ALA A 188 13.82 -10.87 6.52
C ALA A 188 13.29 -12.29 6.67
N GLN A 189 14.15 -13.28 6.44
CA GLN A 189 13.82 -14.71 6.51
C GLN A 189 15.02 -15.52 6.99
N ASN A 190 14.84 -16.29 8.06
CA ASN A 190 15.79 -17.31 8.47
C ASN A 190 15.50 -18.63 7.73
N VAL A 191 16.48 -19.11 6.97
CA VAL A 191 16.44 -20.33 6.17
C VAL A 191 17.11 -21.46 6.95
N PRO A 192 16.41 -22.56 7.26
CA PRO A 192 17.01 -23.65 8.02
C PRO A 192 18.05 -24.47 7.24
N LEU A 193 17.87 -24.65 5.93
CA LEU A 193 18.69 -25.55 5.11
C LEU A 193 18.88 -25.00 3.67
N PRO A 194 20.13 -24.66 3.26
CA PRO A 194 21.29 -24.46 4.14
C PRO A 194 21.00 -23.35 5.17
N VAL A 195 21.67 -23.41 6.34
CA VAL A 195 21.45 -22.41 7.40
C VAL A 195 21.91 -21.05 6.90
N SER A 196 20.95 -20.16 6.66
CA SER A 196 21.25 -18.83 6.17
C SER A 196 20.19 -17.82 6.57
N THR A 197 20.52 -16.54 6.45
CA THR A 197 19.58 -15.45 6.70
C THR A 197 19.51 -14.58 5.45
N LEU A 198 18.30 -14.47 4.90
CA LEU A 198 17.98 -13.63 3.74
C LEU A 198 17.39 -12.32 4.24
N VAL A 199 17.92 -11.20 3.76
CA VAL A 199 17.41 -9.86 4.12
C VAL A 199 17.30 -8.99 2.89
N GLU A 200 16.26 -8.16 2.90
CA GLU A 200 16.07 -7.07 1.96
C GLU A 200 15.94 -5.76 2.74
N PHE A 201 16.73 -4.75 2.39
CA PHE A 201 16.86 -3.54 3.18
C PHE A 201 17.18 -2.33 2.32
N VAL A 202 16.84 -1.15 2.83
CA VAL A 202 17.07 0.14 2.19
C VAL A 202 18.27 0.81 2.81
N ILE A 203 19.11 1.39 1.96
CA ILE A 203 20.23 2.23 2.34
C ILE A 203 20.06 3.65 1.78
N ALA A 204 20.71 4.62 2.40
CA ALA A 204 20.79 5.99 1.91
C ALA A 204 22.21 6.55 2.03
N ALA A 205 22.59 7.35 1.05
CA ALA A 205 23.87 8.03 0.99
C ALA A 205 24.03 9.06 2.12
N THR A 206 25.25 9.19 2.63
CA THR A 206 25.63 10.18 3.65
C THR A 206 26.60 11.24 3.13
N ASP A 207 26.91 12.23 3.96
CA ASP A 207 27.93 13.26 3.72
C ASP A 207 29.38 12.76 3.87
N CYS A 208 29.59 11.45 4.05
CA CYS A 208 30.91 10.85 4.28
C CYS A 208 31.40 10.06 3.08
N THR A 209 32.72 9.98 2.92
CA THR A 209 33.37 9.03 2.00
C THR A 209 33.58 7.70 2.71
N ALA A 210 33.20 6.57 2.09
CA ALA A 210 33.20 5.26 2.73
C ALA A 210 34.57 4.85 3.32
N LYS A 211 35.68 5.20 2.65
CA LYS A 211 37.06 4.88 3.07
C LYS A 211 37.56 5.68 4.27
N GLU A 212 36.95 6.82 4.56
CA GLU A 212 37.39 7.75 5.60
C GLU A 212 36.59 7.60 6.89
N VAL A 213 35.53 6.78 6.87
CA VAL A 213 34.67 6.57 8.02
C VAL A 213 35.37 5.72 9.07
N THR A 214 35.70 6.34 10.19
CA THR A 214 36.15 5.67 11.42
C THR A 214 35.02 5.53 12.45
N ASP A 215 34.05 6.43 12.41
CA ASP A 215 32.87 6.43 13.26
C ASP A 215 31.61 6.73 12.42
N PRO A 216 30.82 5.69 12.08
CA PRO A 216 29.58 5.85 11.31
C PRO A 216 28.57 6.81 11.95
N ALA A 217 28.61 7.04 13.27
CA ALA A 217 27.65 7.91 13.94
C ALA A 217 27.75 9.36 13.46
N LYS A 218 28.92 9.80 12.98
CA LYS A 218 29.17 11.18 12.53
C LYS A 218 28.67 11.50 11.13
N CYS A 219 28.30 10.49 10.35
CA CYS A 219 27.87 10.65 8.96
C CYS A 219 26.38 10.97 8.88
N ASN A 220 26.01 12.12 8.35
CA ASN A 220 24.61 12.54 8.23
C ASN A 220 24.01 12.10 6.91
N LEU A 221 22.73 11.72 6.92
CA LEU A 221 22.00 11.42 5.69
C LEU A 221 21.91 12.68 4.81
N LEU A 222 22.17 12.53 3.51
CA LEU A 222 22.04 13.64 2.57
C LEU A 222 20.56 13.99 2.32
N ALA A 223 20.30 15.29 2.12
CA ALA A 223 18.96 15.79 1.78
C ALA A 223 18.50 15.29 0.40
N GLU A 224 19.42 15.25 -0.56
CA GLU A 224 19.25 14.55 -1.83
C GLU A 224 19.48 13.06 -1.59
N LYS A 225 18.42 12.37 -1.21
CA LYS A 225 18.49 10.98 -0.75
C LYS A 225 18.79 10.06 -1.94
N GLN A 226 20.05 9.87 -2.31
CA GLN A 226 20.40 8.71 -3.13
C GLN A 226 20.14 7.48 -2.29
N HIS A 227 19.10 6.75 -2.66
CA HIS A 227 18.67 5.55 -1.98
C HIS A 227 19.21 4.32 -2.70
N GLY A 228 19.31 3.22 -1.96
CA GLY A 228 19.63 1.91 -2.52
C GLY A 228 18.72 0.86 -1.92
N PHE A 229 18.35 -0.12 -2.72
CA PHE A 229 17.67 -1.31 -2.25
C PHE A 229 18.60 -2.50 -2.39
N CYS A 230 18.87 -3.16 -1.27
CA CYS A 230 19.84 -4.24 -1.16
C CYS A 230 19.15 -5.55 -0.85
N LYS A 231 19.64 -6.62 -1.47
CA LYS A 231 19.35 -8.00 -1.11
C LYS A 231 20.62 -8.65 -0.63
N ALA A 232 20.58 -9.30 0.53
CA ALA A 232 21.72 -10.00 1.07
C ALA A 232 21.36 -11.37 1.61
N ASN A 233 22.34 -12.26 1.57
CA ASN A 233 22.27 -13.60 2.15
C ASN A 233 23.56 -13.85 2.94
N LEU A 234 23.42 -14.19 4.21
CA LEU A 234 24.51 -14.65 5.07
C LEU A 234 24.38 -16.16 5.29
N MET A 235 25.29 -16.93 4.70
CA MET A 235 25.33 -18.38 4.84
C MET A 235 26.27 -18.79 5.98
N HIS A 236 25.83 -19.73 6.81
CA HIS A 236 26.66 -20.33 7.85
C HIS A 236 27.24 -21.64 7.32
N ASN A 237 28.53 -21.62 6.98
CA ASN A 237 29.27 -22.76 6.45
C ASN A 237 30.21 -23.35 7.52
N LEU A 238 30.72 -24.56 7.29
CA LEU A 238 31.70 -25.19 8.18
C LEU A 238 33.00 -24.39 8.33
N GLY A 239 33.32 -23.53 7.35
CA GLY A 239 34.49 -22.65 7.34
C GLY A 239 34.26 -21.23 7.88
N GLY A 240 33.07 -20.94 8.41
CA GLY A 240 32.67 -19.61 8.88
C GLY A 240 31.45 -19.05 8.15
N GLU A 241 31.26 -17.75 8.27
CA GLU A 241 30.16 -17.02 7.64
C GLU A 241 30.55 -16.49 6.27
N GLU A 242 29.66 -16.61 5.29
CA GLU A 242 29.83 -16.07 3.94
C GLU A 242 28.68 -15.11 3.62
N VAL A 243 29.01 -13.83 3.36
CA VAL A 243 28.02 -12.81 3.03
C VAL A 243 28.03 -12.52 1.53
N SER A 244 26.84 -12.53 0.93
CA SER A 244 26.59 -12.02 -0.42
C SER A 244 25.63 -10.84 -0.33
N VAL A 245 25.94 -9.75 -1.01
CA VAL A 245 25.12 -8.53 -1.01
C VAL A 245 25.08 -7.93 -2.41
N ALA A 246 23.88 -7.60 -2.88
CA ALA A 246 23.64 -6.92 -4.13
C ALA A 246 22.73 -5.73 -3.89
N CYS A 247 23.19 -4.52 -4.22
CA CYS A 247 22.44 -3.29 -4.03
C CYS A 247 22.17 -2.61 -5.37
N LYS A 248 20.91 -2.20 -5.58
CA LYS A 248 20.51 -1.34 -6.69
C LYS A 248 20.35 0.08 -6.16
N LEU A 249 21.23 0.97 -6.59
CA LEU A 249 21.16 2.40 -6.24
C LEU A 249 20.23 3.13 -7.21
N PHE A 250 19.44 4.06 -6.70
CA PHE A 250 18.58 4.93 -7.48
C PHE A 250 18.68 6.37 -6.98
N GLN A 251 18.70 7.32 -7.92
CA GLN A 251 18.63 8.73 -7.60
C GLN A 251 17.17 9.10 -7.36
N THR A 252 16.89 9.78 -6.25
CA THR A 252 15.56 10.34 -6.03
C THR A 252 15.39 11.49 -7.02
N GLN A 253 14.53 11.32 -8.02
CA GLN A 253 14.05 12.46 -8.80
C GLN A 253 13.32 13.39 -7.81
N PRO A 254 13.56 14.71 -7.86
CA PRO A 254 12.81 15.64 -7.03
C PRO A 254 11.33 15.45 -7.33
N GLN A 255 10.60 14.91 -6.35
CA GLN A 255 9.15 14.79 -6.40
C GLN A 255 8.62 16.22 -6.53
N PRO A 256 7.89 16.56 -7.61
CA PRO A 256 7.35 17.89 -7.75
C PRO A 256 6.42 18.14 -6.56
N ALA A 257 6.76 19.13 -5.75
CA ALA A 257 5.82 19.71 -4.81
C ALA A 257 4.60 20.17 -5.63
N ASN A 258 3.47 19.50 -5.43
CA ASN A 258 2.21 19.71 -6.14
C ASN A 258 2.27 19.58 -7.67
N ALA A 259 2.10 18.35 -8.17
CA ALA A 259 1.52 18.13 -9.50
C ALA A 259 0.00 17.93 -9.40
N ASN A 260 -0.70 18.98 -8.95
CA ASN A 260 -2.07 19.21 -9.42
C ASN A 260 -1.95 20.18 -10.60
N ALA A 261 -2.53 19.77 -11.74
CA ALA A 261 -2.62 20.47 -13.02
C ALA A 261 -1.40 20.37 -13.96
N VAL A 262 -1.49 19.42 -14.90
CA VAL A 262 -0.85 19.53 -16.22
C VAL A 262 -1.87 20.22 -17.16
N GLY A 263 -1.50 21.37 -17.72
CA GLY A 263 -2.23 22.08 -18.79
C GLY A 263 -1.62 23.46 -19.11
N PRO A 264 -1.59 23.92 -20.38
CA PRO A 264 -0.47 24.69 -20.96
C PRO A 264 -0.53 26.24 -20.84
N VAL A 265 0.66 26.85 -20.92
CA VAL A 265 1.02 28.31 -21.00
C VAL A 265 0.98 28.75 -22.49
N PRO A 266 0.80 30.05 -22.94
CA PRO A 266 1.20 31.36 -22.37
C PRO A 266 0.10 32.45 -22.33
N THR A 267 0.22 33.59 -21.61
CA THR A 267 1.11 34.73 -21.90
C THR A 267 1.01 35.84 -20.82
N ALA A 268 2.09 36.62 -20.69
CA ALA A 268 2.18 38.07 -20.35
C ALA A 268 2.50 38.54 -18.90
N ASN A 269 3.77 38.95 -18.76
CA ASN A 269 4.44 39.90 -17.86
C ASN A 269 3.63 40.76 -16.86
N ALA A 270 4.11 40.80 -15.61
CA ALA A 270 4.36 42.04 -14.84
C ALA A 270 5.32 41.75 -13.66
N ALA A 271 6.23 42.67 -13.38
CA ALA A 271 7.33 42.55 -12.42
C ALA A 271 7.02 43.12 -11.02
N LEU A 272 7.48 42.40 -9.96
CA LEU A 272 8.09 42.79 -8.66
C LEU A 272 7.49 43.97 -7.81
N PRO A 273 7.58 43.96 -6.45
CA PRO A 273 8.80 43.66 -5.68
C PRO A 273 8.64 42.80 -4.40
N ALA A 274 9.82 42.41 -3.89
CA ALA A 274 10.11 41.50 -2.80
C ALA A 274 9.96 42.11 -1.40
N ASP A 275 9.64 41.27 -0.40
CA ASP A 275 10.07 41.36 1.01
C ASP A 275 9.65 40.08 1.80
N PRO A 276 10.20 39.79 3.01
CA PRO A 276 11.15 38.71 3.32
C PRO A 276 10.51 37.37 3.79
N PRO A 277 11.27 36.26 3.96
CA PRO A 277 10.67 34.96 4.25
C PRO A 277 10.28 34.82 5.73
N ALA A 278 8.99 34.58 5.96
CA ALA A 278 8.49 34.13 7.26
C ALA A 278 8.81 32.64 7.47
N SER A 279 9.63 32.38 8.49
CA SER A 279 9.77 31.15 9.28
C SER A 279 9.15 29.85 8.72
N VAL A 280 10.01 28.99 8.16
CA VAL A 280 9.70 27.57 7.92
C VAL A 280 9.59 26.86 9.28
N VAL A 281 8.37 26.48 9.66
CA VAL A 281 8.14 25.53 10.75
C VAL A 281 8.54 24.16 10.23
N VAL A 282 9.74 23.72 10.61
CA VAL A 282 10.23 22.36 10.39
C VAL A 282 9.34 21.41 11.22
N GLY A 283 8.48 20.66 10.55
CA GLY A 283 7.74 19.55 11.16
C GLY A 283 8.70 18.52 11.77
N PRO A 284 8.27 17.76 12.79
CA PRO A 284 9.18 16.99 13.61
C PRO A 284 9.87 15.92 12.75
N VAL A 285 11.20 15.99 12.74
CA VAL A 285 12.10 14.92 12.32
C VAL A 285 11.71 13.68 13.12
N VAL A 286 11.21 12.66 12.45
CA VAL A 286 11.00 11.35 13.06
C VAL A 286 12.39 10.79 13.38
N VAL A 287 12.78 10.98 14.64
CA VAL A 287 13.88 10.27 15.29
C VAL A 287 13.61 8.76 15.15
N PRO A 288 14.62 7.91 14.91
CA PRO A 288 14.41 6.46 14.86
C PRO A 288 13.78 6.01 16.17
N ARG A 289 12.53 5.53 16.11
CA ARG A 289 11.87 4.91 17.25
C ARG A 289 12.72 3.70 17.66
N GLY A 290 12.99 3.61 18.96
CA GLY A 290 13.80 2.54 19.55
C GLY A 290 13.31 1.14 19.19
N LEU A 291 14.29 0.23 19.13
CA LEU A 291 14.22 -1.19 18.81
C LEU A 291 13.36 -2.01 19.80
N SER A 292 12.05 -1.76 19.82
CA SER A 292 11.04 -2.67 20.37
C SER A 292 9.87 -2.75 19.40
N ASP A 293 10.18 -3.09 18.16
CA ASP A 293 9.18 -3.41 17.14
C ASP A 293 9.44 -4.87 16.72
N HIS A 294 8.59 -5.79 17.19
CA HIS A 294 8.60 -7.22 16.78
C HIS A 294 8.01 -7.41 15.37
N ARG A 295 8.07 -6.35 14.55
CA ARG A 295 7.55 -6.29 13.20
C ARG A 295 8.30 -7.26 12.30
N THR A 296 7.54 -8.02 11.52
CA THR A 296 8.02 -8.99 10.52
C THR A 296 7.80 -8.50 9.08
N TYR A 297 6.97 -7.47 8.89
CA TYR A 297 6.63 -6.85 7.60
C TYR A 297 6.15 -5.40 7.79
N HIS A 298 6.14 -4.59 6.74
CA HIS A 298 5.57 -3.24 6.79
C HIS A 298 4.05 -3.28 6.58
N ASP A 299 3.30 -3.06 7.65
CA ASP A 299 1.85 -2.94 7.57
C ASP A 299 1.43 -1.68 6.81
N LEU A 300 0.55 -1.82 5.82
CA LEU A 300 0.03 -0.71 5.03
C LEU A 300 -0.63 0.39 5.89
N ARG A 301 -1.13 0.07 7.10
CA ARG A 301 -1.64 1.06 8.07
C ARG A 301 -0.61 2.13 8.45
N HIS A 302 0.67 1.80 8.36
CA HIS A 302 1.78 2.63 8.84
C HIS A 302 2.82 2.95 7.77
N ALA A 303 2.84 2.19 6.67
CA ALA A 303 3.76 2.39 5.56
C ALA A 303 3.30 3.47 4.57
N PHE A 304 2.05 3.92 4.71
CA PHE A 304 1.36 4.81 3.80
C PHE A 304 0.96 6.13 4.49
N SER A 305 1.00 7.24 3.76
CA SER A 305 0.49 8.54 4.23
C SER A 305 -0.88 8.84 3.61
N PRO A 306 -2.00 8.55 4.30
CA PRO A 306 -3.33 8.76 3.74
C PRO A 306 -3.66 10.26 3.57
N VAL A 307 -4.61 10.55 2.67
CA VAL A 307 -5.23 11.87 2.60
C VAL A 307 -5.99 12.12 3.90
N ALA A 308 -5.88 13.33 4.46
CA ALA A 308 -6.76 13.76 5.53
C ALA A 308 -8.21 13.79 5.01
N SER A 309 -9.09 12.97 5.60
CA SER A 309 -10.50 12.91 5.21
C SER A 309 -11.13 14.31 5.22
N VAL A 310 -11.56 14.79 4.05
CA VAL A 310 -12.40 15.98 3.91
C VAL A 310 -13.86 15.56 3.89
N GLU A 311 -14.35 15.08 5.03
CA GLU A 311 -15.78 15.02 5.29
C GLU A 311 -16.20 16.32 5.96
N SER A 312 -16.98 17.12 5.23
CA SER A 312 -17.68 18.26 5.81
C SER A 312 -18.62 17.77 6.90
N ALA A 313 -18.43 18.25 8.12
CA ALA A 313 -19.34 18.05 9.23
C ALA A 313 -20.76 18.50 8.84
N SER A 314 -21.63 17.53 8.59
CA SER A 314 -23.09 17.70 8.66
C SER A 314 -23.57 16.65 9.64
N GLY A 315 -23.92 17.11 10.83
CA GLY A 315 -24.21 16.25 11.97
C GLY A 315 -25.45 15.40 11.72
N GLU A 316 -25.31 14.11 11.95
CA GLU A 316 -26.43 13.25 12.31
C GLU A 316 -26.13 12.55 13.63
N THR A 317 -27.17 12.53 14.44
CA THR A 317 -27.21 12.22 15.87
C THR A 317 -26.80 10.78 16.20
N LEU A 318 -25.93 10.67 17.20
CA LEU A 318 -25.56 9.48 17.94
C LEU A 318 -26.80 8.63 18.31
N HIS A 319 -26.87 7.38 17.81
CA HIS A 319 -27.67 6.33 18.42
C HIS A 319 -26.77 5.16 18.79
N SER A 320 -26.68 4.89 20.08
CA SER A 320 -25.92 3.77 20.66
C SER A 320 -26.42 2.42 20.16
N PRO A 321 -25.56 1.41 19.94
CA PRO A 321 -26.02 0.08 19.54
C PRO A 321 -26.61 -0.66 20.74
N LYS A 322 -27.83 -1.20 20.57
CA LYS A 322 -28.38 -2.25 21.44
C LYS A 322 -27.72 -3.58 21.09
N VAL A 323 -27.28 -4.29 22.12
CA VAL A 323 -26.79 -5.68 22.06
C VAL A 323 -27.89 -6.60 21.52
N GLY A 324 -27.59 -7.30 20.43
CA GLY A 324 -28.42 -8.36 19.84
C GLY A 324 -27.64 -9.68 19.75
N GLN A 325 -28.29 -10.77 20.16
CA GLN A 325 -27.81 -12.16 20.18
C GLN A 325 -27.50 -12.74 18.78
N PRO A 326 -26.77 -13.88 18.70
CA PRO A 326 -26.10 -14.32 17.48
C PRO A 326 -27.09 -14.82 16.42
N GLY A 327 -27.17 -14.10 15.32
CA GLY A 327 -27.90 -14.48 14.11
C GLY A 327 -27.03 -15.36 13.21
N ALA A 328 -27.69 -16.33 12.58
CA ALA A 328 -27.12 -17.34 11.70
C ALA A 328 -26.25 -16.77 10.57
N ALA A 329 -25.25 -17.57 10.14
CA ALA A 329 -24.38 -17.29 9.01
C ALA A 329 -25.20 -16.83 7.80
N GLY A 330 -25.01 -15.56 7.42
CA GLY A 330 -25.58 -15.00 6.21
C GLY A 330 -25.07 -15.73 4.96
N PRO A 331 -25.76 -15.59 3.82
CA PRO A 331 -25.31 -16.17 2.57
C PRO A 331 -23.91 -15.66 2.26
N VAL A 332 -22.98 -16.58 2.00
CA VAL A 332 -21.63 -16.29 1.51
C VAL A 332 -21.80 -15.47 0.24
N SER A 333 -21.41 -14.19 0.27
CA SER A 333 -21.35 -13.35 -0.93
C SER A 333 -20.59 -14.12 -2.01
N PRO A 334 -21.09 -14.17 -3.27
CA PRO A 334 -20.38 -14.86 -4.33
C PRO A 334 -18.97 -14.32 -4.41
N MET A 335 -17.96 -15.17 -4.14
CA MET A 335 -16.57 -14.84 -4.41
C MET A 335 -16.52 -14.42 -5.87
N CYS A 336 -16.11 -13.18 -6.08
CA CYS A 336 -16.18 -12.52 -7.36
C CYS A 336 -14.79 -12.73 -7.97
N PRO A 337 -14.58 -13.71 -8.87
CA PRO A 337 -13.31 -13.83 -9.53
C PRO A 337 -13.23 -12.64 -10.50
N GLY A 338 -12.81 -11.49 -10.00
CA GLY A 338 -12.40 -10.39 -10.84
C GLY A 338 -11.47 -10.91 -11.93
N ARG A 339 -11.34 -10.18 -13.04
CA ARG A 339 -10.46 -10.60 -14.15
C ARG A 339 -9.01 -10.85 -13.72
N ILE A 340 -8.60 -10.15 -12.66
CA ILE A 340 -7.30 -10.26 -12.03
C ILE A 340 -7.51 -11.05 -10.75
N ARG A 341 -6.79 -12.17 -10.61
CA ARG A 341 -6.65 -12.95 -9.37
C ARG A 341 -5.34 -13.73 -9.48
N HIS A 342 -4.37 -13.42 -8.62
CA HIS A 342 -3.03 -14.02 -8.72
C HIS A 342 -2.96 -15.39 -8.02
N PHE A 343 -3.76 -15.59 -6.96
CA PHE A 343 -3.81 -16.85 -6.24
C PHE A 343 -5.19 -17.51 -6.34
N LYS A 344 -5.19 -18.79 -6.72
CA LYS A 344 -6.33 -19.68 -6.49
C LYS A 344 -6.03 -20.45 -5.21
N ILE A 345 -6.62 -20.03 -4.10
CA ILE A 345 -6.67 -20.85 -2.88
C ILE A 345 -7.83 -21.82 -3.00
#